data_AF-A0A2E9Y8C8-F1
#
_entry.id   AF-A0A2E9Y8C8-F1
#
_cell.length_a   1.000
_cell.length_b   1.000
_cell.length_c   1.000
_cell.angle_alpha   90.00
_cell.angle_beta   90.00
_cell.angle_gamma   90.00
#
_symmetry.space_group_name_H-M   'P 1'
#
loop_
_entity.id
_entity.type
_entity.pdbx_description
1 polymer ?
#
loop_
_entity_poly.entity_id
_entity_poly.type
_entity_poly.pdbx_seq_one_letter_code
_entity_poly.pdbx_strand_id
1 'polypeptide(L)'
;MPVSEIVLPDKTKKSHYHGHRERLRGRFQKGGPKSLPDYGLLELILFGALRRGDVKPLAKRLIEQFDTLAGVLSADVDTLQAAGSGETTIATLKATQTAAKPLGIVLHDHLIITRGEEASFTAMGPLKE
;
A
#
# COMPACT_ATOMS: atom_id res chain seq x y z
N MET A 1 38.09 -8.82 -41.99
CA MET A 1 37.35 -9.12 -40.74
C MET A 1 36.85 -7.79 -40.17
N PRO A 2 35.58 -7.38 -40.35
CA PRO A 2 35.07 -6.19 -39.69
C PRO A 2 34.70 -6.50 -38.23
N VAL A 3 35.09 -5.58 -37.35
CA VAL A 3 34.83 -5.60 -35.91
C VAL A 3 33.32 -5.50 -35.65
N SER A 4 32.78 -6.46 -34.89
CA SER A 4 31.38 -6.50 -34.46
C SER A 4 31.05 -5.32 -33.55
N GLU A 5 30.06 -4.54 -33.98
CA GLU A 5 29.49 -3.43 -33.24
C GLU A 5 28.79 -3.96 -31.98
N ILE A 6 29.29 -3.56 -30.80
CA ILE A 6 28.66 -3.92 -29.52
C ILE A 6 27.44 -3.02 -29.34
N VAL A 7 26.26 -3.58 -29.60
CA VAL A 7 24.97 -2.95 -29.26
C VAL A 7 24.74 -3.08 -27.75
N LEU A 8 24.83 -1.96 -27.03
CA LEU A 8 24.41 -1.89 -25.63
C LEU A 8 22.88 -1.74 -25.54
N PRO A 9 22.19 -2.50 -24.66
CA PRO A 9 20.73 -2.42 -24.55
C PRO A 9 20.24 -1.14 -23.87
N ASP A 10 19.16 -0.60 -24.43
CA ASP A 10 18.41 0.58 -24.01
C ASP A 10 17.94 0.51 -22.53
N LYS A 11 18.26 1.54 -21.75
CA LYS A 11 17.79 1.73 -20.37
C LYS A 11 17.28 3.15 -20.16
N THR A 12 16.23 3.53 -20.86
CA THR A 12 15.48 4.75 -20.52
C THR A 12 14.05 4.46 -20.05
N LYS A 13 13.92 3.71 -18.95
CA LYS A 13 12.71 3.78 -18.11
C LYS A 13 12.68 5.14 -17.40
N LYS A 14 12.29 6.19 -18.13
CA LYS A 14 12.07 7.53 -17.55
C LYS A 14 10.91 7.42 -16.56
N SER A 15 11.23 7.52 -15.28
CA SER A 15 10.25 7.40 -14.21
C SER A 15 9.28 8.59 -14.24
N HIS A 16 8.01 8.29 -14.49
CA HIS A 16 6.91 9.26 -14.65
C HIS A 16 6.45 9.86 -13.31
N TYR A 17 7.37 10.51 -12.57
CA TYR A 17 7.07 11.13 -11.28
C TYR A 17 6.13 12.34 -11.37
N HIS A 18 6.22 13.09 -12.47
CA HIS A 18 5.41 14.30 -12.66
C HIS A 18 3.92 13.93 -12.85
N GLY A 19 3.09 14.42 -11.94
CA GLY A 19 1.64 14.22 -11.96
C GLY A 19 1.14 12.87 -11.47
N HIS A 20 2.00 11.95 -10.98
CA HIS A 20 1.54 10.67 -10.44
C HIS A 20 0.55 10.86 -9.30
N ARG A 21 0.91 11.70 -8.33
CA ARG A 21 0.04 12.10 -7.21
C ARG A 21 -1.30 12.67 -7.67
N GLU A 22 -1.27 13.57 -8.66
CA GLU A 22 -2.47 14.21 -9.22
C GLU A 22 -3.39 13.18 -9.89
N ARG A 23 -2.81 12.31 -10.74
CA ARG A 23 -3.55 11.25 -11.43
C ARG A 23 -4.16 10.26 -10.45
N LEU A 24 -3.43 9.91 -9.39
CA LEU A 24 -3.88 8.94 -8.39
C LEU A 24 -5.01 9.51 -7.54
N ARG A 25 -4.92 10.78 -7.12
CA ARG A 25 -6.05 11.53 -6.50
C ARG A 25 -7.25 11.61 -7.42
N GLY A 26 -7.05 12.01 -8.67
CA GLY A 26 -8.13 12.14 -9.64
C GLY A 26 -8.83 10.81 -9.90
N ARG A 27 -8.08 9.70 -9.96
CA ARG A 27 -8.65 8.35 -10.07
C ARG A 27 -9.46 7.97 -8.84
N PHE A 28 -8.94 8.22 -7.64
CA PHE A 28 -9.65 7.94 -6.38
C PHE A 28 -10.98 8.70 -6.30
N GLN A 29 -10.93 10.01 -6.55
CA GLN A 29 -12.11 10.88 -6.48
C GLN A 29 -13.18 10.52 -7.53
N LYS A 30 -12.76 10.11 -8.73
CA LYS A 30 -13.69 9.80 -9.84
C LYS A 30 -14.20 8.36 -9.82
N GLY A 31 -13.41 7.41 -9.33
CA GLY A 31 -13.66 5.98 -9.54
C GLY A 31 -14.29 5.23 -8.36
N GLY A 32 -14.53 5.88 -7.22
CA GLY A 32 -15.17 5.25 -6.06
C GLY A 32 -14.30 4.18 -5.35
N PRO A 33 -14.89 3.32 -4.51
CA PRO A 33 -14.17 2.47 -3.54
C PRO A 33 -13.18 1.46 -4.15
N LYS A 34 -13.38 1.03 -5.40
CA LYS A 34 -12.53 0.03 -6.09
C LYS A 34 -11.60 0.64 -7.15
N SER A 35 -11.46 1.96 -7.15
CA SER A 35 -10.70 2.67 -8.18
C SER A 35 -9.18 2.52 -8.10
N LEU A 36 -8.69 2.09 -6.93
CA LEU A 36 -7.27 1.91 -6.67
C LEU A 36 -7.00 0.51 -6.12
N PRO A 37 -5.89 -0.11 -6.52
CA PRO A 37 -5.36 -1.27 -5.80
C PRO A 37 -4.83 -0.82 -4.43
N ASP A 38 -4.69 -1.76 -3.49
CA ASP A 38 -4.24 -1.52 -2.11
C ASP A 38 -2.95 -0.71 -2.02
N TYR A 39 -1.92 -1.07 -2.81
CA TYR A 39 -0.67 -0.31 -2.84
C TYR A 39 -0.88 1.13 -3.34
N GLY A 40 -1.82 1.35 -4.26
CA GLY A 40 -2.16 2.69 -4.75
C GLY A 40 -2.89 3.53 -3.70
N LEU A 41 -3.78 2.91 -2.93
CA LEU A 41 -4.43 3.57 -1.79
C LEU A 41 -3.40 3.89 -0.70
N LEU A 42 -2.46 2.98 -0.44
CA LEU A 42 -1.34 3.24 0.48
C LEU A 42 -0.47 4.40 0.00
N GLU A 43 -0.14 4.48 -1.30
CA GLU A 43 0.55 5.65 -1.86
C GLU A 43 -0.21 6.96 -1.58
N LEU A 44 -1.55 6.95 -1.70
CA LEU A 44 -2.38 8.12 -1.45
C LEU A 44 -2.36 8.55 0.02
N ILE A 45 -2.40 7.60 0.96
CA ILE A 45 -2.27 7.86 2.40
C ILE A 45 -0.88 8.46 2.68
N LEU A 46 0.17 7.83 2.16
CA LEU A 46 1.55 8.23 2.38
C LEU A 46 1.91 9.56 1.72
N PHE A 47 1.18 9.99 0.69
CA PHE A 47 1.30 11.34 0.13
C PHE A 47 0.97 12.44 1.16
N GLY A 48 0.14 12.14 2.17
CA GLY A 48 -0.10 13.07 3.29
C GLY A 48 1.13 13.25 4.18
N ALA A 49 1.91 12.18 4.39
CA ALA A 49 3.12 12.18 5.22
C ALA A 49 4.35 12.68 4.47
N LEU A 50 4.55 12.19 3.24
CA LEU A 50 5.75 12.37 2.44
C LEU A 50 5.53 13.47 1.41
N ARG A 51 6.09 14.66 1.68
CA ARG A 51 5.96 15.84 0.81
C ARG A 51 6.84 15.77 -0.44
N ARG A 52 7.93 15.00 -0.40
CA ARG A 52 8.94 14.89 -1.46
C ARG A 52 9.42 13.44 -1.58
N GLY A 53 9.92 13.07 -2.76
CA GLY A 53 10.46 11.74 -3.04
C GLY A 53 9.46 10.78 -3.68
N ASP A 54 9.95 9.60 -4.04
CA ASP A 54 9.15 8.52 -4.62
C ASP A 54 8.57 7.64 -3.52
N VAL A 55 7.24 7.65 -3.40
CA VAL A 55 6.48 6.89 -2.39
C VAL A 55 6.22 5.46 -2.87
N LYS A 56 6.20 5.24 -4.18
CA LYS A 56 5.79 3.97 -4.78
C LYS A 56 6.66 2.78 -4.34
N PRO A 57 8.00 2.88 -4.25
CA PRO A 57 8.84 1.80 -3.76
C PRO A 57 8.54 1.46 -2.30
N LEU A 58 8.29 2.45 -1.45
CA LEU A 58 7.95 2.21 -0.04
C LEU A 58 6.60 1.51 0.07
N ALA A 59 5.56 2.01 -0.61
CA ALA A 59 4.23 1.42 -0.57
C ALA A 59 4.25 -0.04 -1.06
N LYS A 60 4.97 -0.33 -2.15
CA LYS A 60 5.13 -1.70 -2.65
C LYS A 60 5.81 -2.61 -1.65
N ARG A 61 6.95 -2.19 -1.07
CA ARG A 61 7.66 -3.00 -0.07
C ARG A 61 6.80 -3.30 1.15
N LEU A 62 6.04 -2.31 1.63
CA LEU A 62 5.13 -2.52 2.76
C LEU A 62 4.04 -3.54 2.41
N ILE A 63 3.41 -3.43 1.24
CA ILE A 63 2.42 -4.44 0.82
C ILE A 63 3.06 -5.82 0.61
N GLU A 64 4.26 -5.90 0.03
CA GLU A 64 4.98 -7.17 -0.11
C GLU A 64 5.34 -7.80 1.24
N GLN A 65 5.62 -7.00 2.26
CA GLN A 65 6.00 -7.47 3.59
C GLN A 65 4.79 -7.82 4.48
N PHE A 66 3.71 -7.04 4.39
CA PHE A 66 2.54 -7.15 5.27
C PHE A 66 1.31 -7.72 4.56
N ASP A 67 1.46 -8.16 3.30
CA ASP A 67 0.48 -8.81 2.42
C ASP A 67 -0.74 -7.96 2.01
N THR A 68 -1.35 -7.24 2.96
CA THR A 68 -2.58 -6.47 2.78
C THR A 68 -2.45 -5.03 3.28
N LEU A 69 -3.32 -4.14 2.81
CA LEU A 69 -3.39 -2.78 3.36
C LEU A 69 -3.73 -2.78 4.87
N ALA A 70 -4.59 -3.70 5.32
CA ALA A 70 -4.93 -3.85 6.73
C ALA A 70 -3.71 -4.29 7.55
N GLY A 71 -2.91 -5.21 7.03
CA GLY A 71 -1.64 -5.63 7.61
C GLY A 71 -0.68 -4.48 7.81
N VAL A 72 -0.49 -3.64 6.79
CA VAL A 72 0.36 -2.43 6.89
C VAL A 72 -0.14 -1.47 7.98
N LEU A 73 -1.45 -1.21 8.04
CA LEU A 73 -2.03 -0.28 9.02
C LEU A 73 -1.95 -0.84 10.45
N SER A 74 -2.09 -2.17 10.61
CA SER A 74 -2.08 -2.84 11.90
C SER A 74 -0.69 -3.22 12.41
N ALA A 75 0.33 -3.31 11.55
CA ALA A 75 1.72 -3.61 11.90
C ALA A 75 2.26 -2.72 13.03
N ASP A 76 2.97 -3.29 14.01
CA ASP A 76 3.52 -2.53 15.13
C ASP A 76 4.60 -1.51 14.68
N VAL A 77 4.92 -0.57 15.57
CA VAL A 77 5.85 0.53 15.28
C VAL A 77 7.25 0.01 14.94
N ASP A 78 7.76 -0.97 15.69
CA ASP A 78 9.11 -1.49 15.54
C ASP A 78 9.26 -2.21 14.20
N THR A 79 8.26 -3.00 13.80
CA THR A 79 8.25 -3.68 12.50
C THR A 79 8.14 -2.70 11.34
N LEU A 80 7.35 -1.61 11.48
CA LEU A 80 7.29 -0.55 10.47
C LEU A 80 8.63 0.21 10.34
N GLN A 81 9.31 0.47 11.47
CA GLN A 81 10.65 1.08 11.47
C GLN A 81 11.66 0.18 10.79
N ALA A 82 11.66 -1.12 11.11
CA ALA A 82 12.52 -2.11 10.47
C ALA A 82 12.26 -2.22 8.96
N ALA A 83 11.02 -2.01 8.51
CA ALA A 83 10.65 -1.92 7.09
C ALA A 83 11.10 -0.60 6.40
N GLY A 84 11.80 0.27 7.12
CA GLY A 84 12.32 1.54 6.60
C GLY A 84 11.30 2.68 6.61
N SER A 85 10.23 2.57 7.42
CA SER A 85 9.29 3.67 7.62
C SER A 85 9.85 4.68 8.63
N GLY A 86 9.92 5.95 8.24
CA GLY A 86 10.26 7.04 9.16
C GLY A 86 9.12 7.41 10.09
N GLU A 87 9.42 8.17 11.13
CA GLU A 87 8.47 8.59 12.18
C GLU A 87 7.17 9.20 11.62
N THR A 88 7.26 10.11 10.65
CA THR A 88 6.08 10.74 10.02
C THR A 88 5.20 9.74 9.28
N THR A 89 5.81 8.76 8.62
CA THR A 89 5.08 7.68 7.93
C THR A 89 4.33 6.83 8.95
N ILE A 90 5.02 6.41 10.02
CA ILE A 90 4.44 5.58 11.07
C ILE A 90 3.28 6.32 11.74
N ALA A 91 3.47 7.57 12.13
CA ALA A 91 2.42 8.39 12.72
C ALA A 91 1.19 8.50 11.80
N THR A 92 1.40 8.64 10.50
CA THR A 92 0.31 8.70 9.51
C THR A 92 -0.45 7.38 9.39
N LEU A 93 0.26 6.25 9.33
CA LEU A 93 -0.35 4.91 9.29
C LEU A 93 -1.15 4.64 10.57
N LYS A 94 -0.59 4.98 11.74
CA LYS A 94 -1.25 4.79 13.04
C LYS A 94 -2.41 5.74 13.28
N ALA A 95 -2.33 6.98 12.81
CA ALA A 95 -3.47 7.90 12.80
C ALA A 95 -4.60 7.34 11.93
N THR A 96 -4.29 6.82 10.74
CA THR A 96 -5.27 6.20 9.84
C THR A 96 -5.93 4.98 10.48
N GLN A 97 -5.15 4.09 11.11
CA GLN A 97 -5.67 2.95 11.88
C GLN A 97 -6.57 3.40 13.04
N THR A 98 -6.17 4.45 13.77
CA THR A 98 -6.91 4.94 14.93
C THR A 98 -8.21 5.61 14.54
N ALA A 99 -8.27 6.31 13.40
CA ALA A 99 -9.47 6.94 12.89
C ALA A 99 -10.60 5.93 12.57
N ALA A 100 -10.27 4.66 12.34
CA ALA A 100 -11.24 3.59 12.16
C ALA A 100 -11.95 3.18 13.47
N LYS A 101 -11.30 3.34 14.63
CA LYS A 101 -11.82 2.84 15.93
C LYS A 101 -13.16 3.49 16.34
N PRO A 102 -13.36 4.82 16.28
CA PRO A 102 -14.64 5.43 16.64
C PRO A 102 -15.80 5.02 15.72
N LEU A 103 -15.48 4.52 14.52
CA LEU A 103 -16.46 4.01 13.57
C LEU A 103 -16.84 2.55 13.84
N GLY A 104 -16.29 1.93 14.90
CA GLY A 104 -16.48 0.52 15.22
C GLY A 104 -15.72 -0.43 14.30
N ILE A 105 -14.75 0.07 13.54
CA ILE A 105 -13.94 -0.73 12.61
C ILE A 105 -12.65 -1.15 13.31
N VAL A 106 -12.43 -2.46 13.39
CA VAL A 106 -11.18 -3.04 13.88
C VAL A 106 -10.42 -3.65 12.70
N LEU A 107 -9.19 -3.20 12.51
CA LEU A 107 -8.32 -3.69 11.44
C LEU A 107 -7.56 -4.93 11.93
N HIS A 108 -7.94 -6.09 11.42
CA HIS A 108 -7.20 -7.33 11.61
C HIS A 108 -6.49 -7.69 10.30
N ASP A 109 -5.29 -8.24 10.42
CA ASP A 109 -4.47 -8.67 9.28
C ASP A 109 -5.24 -9.66 8.38
N HIS A 110 -6.09 -10.51 9.01
CA HIS A 110 -6.79 -11.61 8.32
C HIS A 110 -8.20 -11.92 8.86
N LEU A 111 -8.98 -10.92 9.32
CA LEU A 111 -10.33 -11.16 9.86
C LEU A 111 -11.40 -10.26 9.21
N ILE A 112 -12.49 -10.86 8.72
CA ILE A 112 -13.70 -10.14 8.37
C ILE A 112 -14.53 -9.97 9.65
N ILE A 113 -14.74 -8.73 10.07
CA ILE A 113 -15.71 -8.38 11.11
C ILE A 113 -16.87 -7.66 10.43
N THR A 114 -18.03 -8.29 10.42
CA THR A 114 -19.30 -7.60 10.18
C THR A 114 -20.13 -7.62 11.46
N ARG A 115 -21.08 -6.69 11.58
CA ARG A 115 -21.95 -6.54 12.75
C ARG A 115 -22.91 -7.75 12.82
N GLY A 116 -22.44 -8.87 13.35
CA GLY A 116 -23.26 -10.07 13.53
C GLY A 116 -22.49 -11.38 13.75
N GLU A 117 -21.42 -11.66 13.00
CA GLU A 117 -20.71 -12.95 13.07
C GLU A 117 -19.21 -12.82 12.68
N GLU A 118 -18.36 -13.65 13.29
CA GLU A 118 -16.92 -13.75 13.02
C GLU A 118 -16.63 -14.99 12.16
N ALA A 119 -15.94 -14.82 11.01
CA ALA A 119 -15.42 -15.94 10.23
C ALA A 119 -14.05 -15.61 9.61
N SER A 120 -13.11 -16.55 9.74
CA SER A 120 -11.78 -16.51 9.11
C SER A 120 -11.75 -17.49 7.93
N PHE A 121 -11.12 -17.10 6.82
CA PHE A 121 -10.93 -18.00 5.66
C PHE A 121 -10.15 -19.27 6.01
N THR A 122 -9.26 -19.23 7.01
CA THR A 122 -8.53 -20.40 7.49
C THR A 122 -9.44 -21.40 8.21
N ALA A 123 -10.53 -20.92 8.83
CA ALA A 123 -11.50 -21.73 9.55
C ALA A 123 -12.57 -22.39 8.63
N MET A 124 -12.79 -21.84 7.42
CA MET A 124 -13.82 -22.32 6.49
C MET A 124 -13.33 -23.38 5.48
N GLY A 125 -12.02 -23.65 5.43
CA GLY A 125 -11.42 -24.55 4.43
C GLY A 125 -11.56 -24.01 2.99
N PRO A 126 -10.85 -24.58 2.01
CA PRO A 126 -11.05 -24.19 0.61
C PRO A 126 -12.48 -24.59 0.21
N LEU A 127 -13.24 -23.63 -0.33
CA LEU A 127 -14.54 -23.88 -0.93
C LEU A 127 -14.35 -24.91 -2.06
N LYS A 128 -14.79 -26.15 -1.82
CA LYS A 128 -14.87 -27.18 -2.85
C LYS A 128 -16.19 -27.00 -3.60
N GLU A 129 -16.11 -27.02 -4.94
CA GLU A 129 -17.25 -27.08 -5.85
C GLU A 129 -18.06 -28.38 -5.69
#